data_AF-A0A424YUD8-F1
#
_entry.id   AF-A0A424YUD8-F1
#
_cell.length_a   1.000
_cell.length_b   1.000
_cell.length_c   1.000
_cell.angle_alpha   90.00
_cell.angle_beta   90.00
_cell.angle_gamma   90.00
#
_symmetry.space_group_name_H-M   'P 1'
#
loop_
_entity.id
_entity.type
_entity.pdbx_description
1 polymer ?
#
loop_
_entity_poly.entity_id
_entity_poly.type
_entity_poly.pdbx_seq_one_letter_code
_entity_poly.pdbx_strand_id
1 'polypeptide(L)' 'YDQTNGLYRQENIIEKVLVNKVEPLKVELQAFVRAARDGRSFEVTPGQAVSNLHICEAVLRETAR' A
#
# COMPACT_ATOMS: atom_id res chain seq x y z
N TYR A 1 21.09 28.26 -28.66
CA TYR A 1 20.11 29.35 -28.75
C TYR A 1 19.69 29.43 -30.20
N ASP A 2 18.54 28.86 -30.54
CA ASP A 2 17.99 28.93 -31.89
C ASP A 2 16.67 29.71 -31.82
N GLN A 3 16.62 30.84 -32.53
CA GLN A 3 15.46 31.73 -32.58
C GLN A 3 14.73 31.46 -33.88
N THR A 4 13.62 30.73 -33.80
CA THR A 4 12.63 30.69 -34.88
C THR A 4 11.29 31.17 -34.35
N ASN A 5 10.92 32.39 -34.74
CA ASN A 5 9.56 32.94 -34.78
C ASN A 5 8.79 33.25 -33.47
N GLY A 6 9.48 33.64 -32.40
CA GLY A 6 8.87 34.49 -31.36
C GLY A 6 7.85 33.84 -30.41
N LEU A 7 7.68 32.53 -30.46
CA LEU A 7 6.88 31.78 -29.47
C LEU A 7 7.85 31.03 -28.54
N TYR A 8 7.94 31.47 -27.28
CA TYR A 8 8.64 30.73 -26.25
C TYR A 8 8.02 29.34 -26.11
N ARG A 9 8.73 28.30 -26.52
CA ARG A 9 8.35 26.91 -26.29
C ARG A 9 9.29 26.33 -25.24
N GLN A 10 8.81 26.26 -23.99
CA GLN A 10 9.49 25.54 -22.92
C GLN A 10 9.21 24.05 -23.08
N GLU A 11 10.25 23.25 -23.31
CA GLU A 11 10.15 21.80 -23.24
C GLU A 11 9.89 21.43 -21.76
N ASN A 12 8.66 21.04 -21.42
CA ASN A 12 8.35 20.52 -20.09
C ASN A 12 9.04 19.16 -19.93
N ILE A 13 10.16 19.12 -19.21
CA ILE A 13 10.78 17.86 -18.80
C ILE A 13 9.95 17.31 -17.63
N ILE A 14 9.07 16.35 -17.91
CA ILE A 14 8.35 15.61 -16.88
C ILE A 14 9.21 14.40 -16.49
N GLU A 15 9.91 14.49 -15.36
CA GLU A 15 10.62 13.37 -14.79
C GLU A 15 9.61 12.40 -14.15
N LYS A 16 9.37 11.26 -14.82
CA LYS A 16 8.51 10.21 -14.27
C LYS A 16 9.27 9.46 -13.19
N VAL A 17 8.90 9.70 -11.93
CA VAL A 17 9.35 8.88 -10.80
C VAL A 17 8.85 7.45 -11.02
N LEU A 18 9.77 6.53 -11.30
CA LEU A 18 9.49 5.11 -11.41
C LEU A 18 9.23 4.56 -10.01
N VAL A 19 7.96 4.38 -9.66
CA VAL A 19 7.57 3.66 -8.45
C VAL A 19 7.55 2.17 -8.77
N ASN A 20 8.34 1.38 -8.06
CA ASN A 20 8.29 -0.08 -8.16
C ASN A 20 6.90 -0.57 -7.78
N LYS A 21 6.27 -1.32 -8.68
CA LYS A 21 5.00 -2.01 -8.40
C LYS A 21 5.30 -3.25 -7.56
N VAL A 22 5.36 -3.08 -6.25
CA VAL A 22 5.37 -4.21 -5.31
C VAL A 22 3.96 -4.77 -5.24
N GLU A 23 3.82 -6.10 -5.31
CA GLU A 23 2.55 -6.79 -5.06
C GLU A 23 2.41 -7.01 -3.53
N PRO A 24 1.70 -6.14 -2.79
CA PRO A 24 1.73 -6.15 -1.32
C PRO A 24 1.24 -7.47 -0.73
N LEU A 25 0.14 -8.03 -1.28
CA LEU A 25 -0.42 -9.29 -0.80
C LEU A 25 0.52 -10.49 -1.01
N LYS A 26 1.31 -10.47 -2.09
CA LYS A 26 2.31 -11.51 -2.35
C LYS A 26 3.44 -11.45 -1.34
N VAL A 27 3.91 -10.25 -1.02
CA VAL A 27 4.96 -10.03 -0.01
C VAL A 27 4.49 -10.47 1.36
N GLU A 28 3.27 -10.08 1.74
CA GLU A 28 2.65 -10.45 3.02
C GLU A 28 2.46 -11.97 3.15
N LEU A 29 1.93 -12.62 2.12
CA LEU A 29 1.74 -14.08 2.12
C LEU A 29 3.08 -14.83 2.24
N GLN A 30 4.13 -14.35 1.55
CA GLN A 30 5.47 -14.92 1.69
C GLN A 30 6.01 -14.77 3.12
N ALA A 31 5.79 -13.63 3.76
CA ALA A 31 6.18 -13.39 5.15
C ALA A 31 5.44 -14.35 6.11
N PHE A 32 4.14 -14.55 5.90
CA PHE A 32 3.33 -15.50 6.68
C PHE A 32 3.84 -16.93 6.56
N VAL A 33 4.05 -17.42 5.34
CA VAL A 33 4.55 -18.79 5.11
C VAL A 33 5.93 -19.00 5.74
N ARG A 34 6.81 -17.99 5.69
CA ARG A 34 8.12 -18.04 6.34
C ARG A 34 8.00 -18.12 7.86
N ALA A 35 7.14 -17.30 8.46
CA ALA A 35 6.90 -17.33 9.90
C ALA A 35 6.40 -18.71 10.36
N ALA A 36 5.45 -19.30 9.63
CA ALA A 36 4.93 -20.63 9.90
C ALA A 36 6.01 -21.72 9.78
N ARG A 37 6.83 -21.68 8.71
CA ARG A 37 7.93 -22.63 8.49
C ARG A 37 9.00 -22.53 9.57
N ASP A 38 9.35 -21.31 9.97
CA ASP A 38 10.44 -21.03 10.90
C ASP A 38 9.99 -21.13 12.37
N GLY A 39 8.71 -21.46 12.63
CA GLY A 39 8.13 -21.56 13.97
C GLY A 39 8.08 -20.22 14.72
N ARG A 40 8.03 -19.10 13.98
CA ARG A 40 7.98 -17.74 14.54
C ARG A 40 6.57 -17.19 14.47
N SER A 41 6.25 -16.31 15.41
CA SER A 41 4.99 -15.55 15.35
C SER A 41 4.97 -14.64 14.14
N PHE A 42 3.87 -14.67 13.40
CA PHE A 42 3.57 -13.66 12.39
C PHE A 42 3.17 -12.34 13.07
N GLU A 43 3.34 -11.21 12.38
CA GLU A 43 3.08 -9.88 12.93
C GLU A 43 1.61 -9.69 13.35
N VAL A 44 0.69 -10.32 12.62
CA VAL A 44 -0.74 -10.32 12.93
C VAL A 44 -1.16 -11.67 13.52
N THR A 45 -1.57 -11.65 14.78
CA THR A 45 -2.06 -12.84 15.49
C THR A 45 -3.56 -13.06 15.26
N PRO A 46 -4.07 -14.30 15.43
CA PRO A 46 -5.50 -14.56 15.39
C PRO A 46 -6.31 -13.72 16.39
N GLY A 47 -5.75 -13.44 17.58
CA GLY A 47 -6.41 -12.60 18.58
C GLY A 47 -6.61 -11.15 18.11
N GLN A 48 -5.61 -10.59 17.41
CA GLN A 48 -5.74 -9.27 16.78
C GLN A 48 -6.80 -9.28 15.67
N ALA A 49 -6.89 -10.34 14.88
CA ALA A 49 -7.92 -10.48 13.85
C ALA A 49 -9.34 -10.47 14.44
N VAL A 50 -9.56 -11.22 15.53
CA VAL A 50 -10.85 -11.22 16.25
C VAL A 50 -11.17 -9.84 16.84
N SER A 51 -10.18 -9.18 17.46
CA SER A 51 -10.34 -7.81 17.96
C SER A 51 -10.76 -6.83 16.86
N ASN A 52 -10.21 -6.97 15.66
CA ASN A 52 -10.57 -6.13 14.52
C ASN A 52 -12.04 -6.30 14.14
N LEU A 53 -12.55 -7.54 14.12
CA LEU A 53 -13.97 -7.81 13.84
C LEU A 53 -14.89 -7.14 14.86
N HIS A 54 -14.57 -7.23 16.15
CA HIS A 54 -15.36 -6.58 17.20
C HIS A 54 -15.40 -5.05 17.05
N ILE A 55 -14.28 -4.43 16.67
CA ILE A 55 -14.23 -2.99 16.40
C ILE A 55 -15.11 -2.65 15.19
N CYS A 56 -15.01 -3.39 14.10
CA CYS A 56 -15.87 -3.19 12.92
C CYS A 56 -17.36 -3.30 13.26
N GLU A 57 -17.75 -4.29 14.08
CA GLU A 57 -19.13 -4.44 14.55
C GLU A 57 -19.59 -3.26 15.41
N ALA A 58 -18.73 -2.78 16.31
CA ALA A 58 -19.03 -1.63 17.17
C ALA A 58 -19.24 -0.36 16.34
N VAL A 59 -18.33 -0.08 15.39
CA VAL A 59 -18.44 1.06 14.47
C VAL A 59 -19.74 0.98 13.66
N LEU A 60 -20.06 -0.20 13.10
CA LEU A 60 -21.29 -0.40 12.34
C LEU A 60 -22.53 -0.07 13.18
N ARG A 61 -22.58 -0.52 14.45
CA ARG A 61 -23.70 -0.23 15.36
C ARG A 61 -23.82 1.24 15.72
N GLU A 62 -22.69 1.95 15.81
CA GLU A 62 -22.66 3.37 16.14
C GLU A 62 -23.10 4.24 14.96
N THR A 63 -22.61 3.94 13.75
CA THR A 63 -22.90 4.72 12.55
C THR A 63 -24.27 4.43 11.92
N ALA A 64 -24.92 3.33 12.30
CA ALA A 64 -26.26 2.99 11.83
C ALA A 64 -27.39 3.72 12.59
N ARG A 65 -27.05 4.59 13.55
CA ARG A 65 -27.98 5.48 14.28
C ARG A 65 -28.12 6.81 13.57
#